data_AF-A0A936G632-F1
#
_entry.id   AF-A0A936G632-F1
#
_cell.length_a   1.000
_cell.length_b   1.000
_cell.length_c   1.000
_cell.angle_alpha   90.00
_cell.angle_beta   90.00
_cell.angle_gamma   90.00
#
_symmetry.space_group_name_H-M   'P 1'
#
loop_
_entity.id
_entity.type
_entity.pdbx_description
1 polymer ?
#
loop_
_entity_poly.entity_id
_entity_poly.type
_entity_poly.pdbx_seq_one_letter_code
_entity_poly.pdbx_strand_id
1 'polypeptide(L)'
;MESKKETPPRRPRKPRLPNAFSSTLGIAVLLATLFTAWTPTSFFASNLEEQMRLILTPQAGPNVVTSPQPQLRIGIVAGHTGNDSGAVCFDENGQPELTEVEVNLNIATLVQESLVAKGYQVDLLNEFDTRLSGYRAVALVSIHNDSCEYINEEATGFKVAASLETRDVNRAQRLTACMTDRYQQVTGMTFHANSITADMTEYHAFSEIDPNTITAIIETGFLNLDRDILTNQTDRVAEAVTQGILCFINNESVLPTALPTLTP
;
A
#
# COMPACT_ATOMS: atom_id res chain seq x y z
N MET A 1 65.57 -44.76 82.07
CA MET A 1 66.07 -45.82 81.18
C MET A 1 65.07 -46.97 81.18
N GLU A 2 65.00 -47.67 80.06
CA GLU A 2 64.30 -48.93 79.79
C GLU A 2 62.76 -48.95 79.57
N SER A 3 62.42 -48.85 78.29
CA SER A 3 61.60 -49.77 77.47
C SER A 3 60.22 -50.26 77.96
N LYS A 4 59.17 -49.84 77.23
CA LYS A 4 57.98 -50.68 77.00
C LYS A 4 57.59 -50.63 75.52
N LYS A 5 57.68 -51.79 74.89
CA LYS A 5 57.39 -52.08 73.49
C LYS A 5 55.87 -52.23 73.33
N GLU A 6 55.26 -51.49 72.41
CA GLU A 6 53.85 -51.71 72.02
C GLU A 6 53.73 -52.08 70.54
N THR A 7 52.89 -53.09 70.33
CA THR A 7 52.63 -53.88 69.12
C THR A 7 51.78 -53.10 68.10
N PRO A 8 51.97 -53.27 66.78
CA PRO A 8 51.20 -52.50 65.80
C PRO A 8 49.77 -53.05 65.63
N PRO A 9 48.74 -52.20 65.44
CA PRO A 9 47.42 -52.67 65.09
C PRO A 9 47.33 -53.04 63.60
N ARG A 10 46.66 -54.17 63.32
CA ARG A 10 46.32 -54.64 61.96
C ARG A 10 45.44 -53.61 61.22
N ARG A 11 45.81 -53.25 59.99
CA ARG A 11 44.95 -52.48 59.07
C ARG A 11 43.73 -53.32 58.65
N PRO A 12 42.49 -52.81 58.77
CA PRO A 12 41.34 -53.43 58.11
C PRO A 12 41.37 -53.10 56.61
N ARG A 13 41.29 -54.12 55.75
CA ARG A 13 40.93 -53.95 54.33
C ARG A 13 39.47 -53.49 54.26
N LYS A 14 39.21 -52.34 53.64
CA LYS A 14 37.86 -51.88 53.30
C LYS A 14 37.66 -51.86 51.77
N PRO A 15 36.41 -52.08 51.32
CA PRO A 15 36.08 -52.76 50.08
C PRO A 15 36.21 -51.85 48.84
N ARG A 16 36.44 -52.48 47.68
CA ARG A 16 36.36 -51.81 46.37
C ARG A 16 34.92 -51.28 46.20
N LEU A 17 34.75 -49.96 46.22
CA LEU A 17 33.51 -49.34 45.77
C LEU A 17 33.37 -49.60 44.26
N PRO A 18 32.21 -50.08 43.78
CA PRO A 18 31.98 -50.19 42.34
C PRO A 18 31.99 -48.79 41.73
N ASN A 19 32.65 -48.66 40.57
CA ASN A 19 32.78 -47.39 39.85
C ASN A 19 31.38 -46.81 39.55
N ALA A 20 30.95 -45.84 40.35
CA ALA A 20 29.65 -45.20 40.23
C ALA A 20 29.38 -44.64 38.82
N PHE A 21 30.45 -44.28 38.10
CA PHE A 21 30.41 -43.79 36.73
C PHE A 21 29.88 -44.80 35.70
N SER A 22 30.21 -46.10 35.84
CA SER A 22 29.74 -47.10 34.88
C SER A 22 28.27 -47.46 35.11
N SER A 23 27.81 -47.41 36.36
CA SER A 23 26.41 -47.64 36.71
C SER A 23 25.49 -46.53 36.23
N THR A 24 25.88 -45.25 36.35
CA THR A 24 25.05 -44.14 35.85
C THR A 24 24.97 -44.12 34.33
N LEU A 25 26.06 -44.41 33.63
CA LEU A 25 26.06 -44.42 32.17
C LEU A 25 25.18 -45.55 31.60
N GLY A 26 25.21 -46.74 32.22
CA GLY A 26 24.34 -47.86 31.83
C GLY A 26 22.84 -47.55 32.04
N ILE A 27 22.49 -46.92 33.16
CA ILE A 27 21.10 -46.52 33.45
C ILE A 27 20.63 -45.44 32.47
N ALA A 28 21.47 -44.46 32.14
CA ALA A 28 21.13 -43.40 31.20
C ALA A 28 20.87 -43.94 29.78
N VAL A 29 21.68 -44.89 29.31
CA VAL A 29 21.48 -45.53 27.99
C VAL A 29 20.19 -46.35 27.99
N LEU A 30 19.92 -47.13 29.04
CA LEU A 30 18.68 -47.90 29.16
C LEU A 30 17.44 -47.00 29.13
N LEU A 31 17.44 -45.90 29.89
CA LEU A 31 16.35 -44.93 29.89
C LEU A 31 16.18 -44.25 28.52
N ALA A 32 17.27 -43.88 27.85
CA ALA A 32 17.22 -43.28 26.52
C ALA A 32 16.66 -44.25 25.46
N THR A 33 17.03 -45.53 25.52
CA THR A 33 16.47 -46.57 24.63
C THR A 33 15.01 -46.87 24.94
N LEU A 34 14.58 -46.87 26.21
CA LEU A 34 13.18 -47.05 26.56
C LEU A 34 12.32 -45.87 26.09
N PHE A 35 12.84 -44.64 26.16
CA PHE A 35 12.12 -43.43 25.78
C PHE A 35 11.99 -43.26 24.26
N THR A 36 12.96 -43.76 23.49
CA THR A 36 12.93 -43.74 22.02
C THR A 36 12.19 -44.94 21.41
N ALA A 37 12.25 -46.12 22.04
CA ALA A 37 11.56 -47.32 21.54
C ALA A 37 10.07 -47.38 21.89
N TRP A 38 9.60 -46.53 22.82
CA TRP A 38 8.21 -46.57 23.32
C TRP A 38 7.43 -45.26 23.16
N THR A 39 7.97 -44.27 22.43
CA THR A 39 7.22 -43.08 22.02
C THR A 39 6.76 -43.26 20.57
N PRO A 40 5.50 -43.65 20.31
CA PRO A 40 5.01 -43.74 18.94
C PRO A 40 4.89 -42.33 18.37
N THR A 41 5.84 -41.94 17.51
CA THR A 41 5.94 -40.61 16.87
C THR A 41 4.83 -40.33 15.83
N SER A 42 3.79 -41.16 15.76
CA SER A 42 2.84 -41.16 14.64
C SER A 42 1.35 -41.03 15.03
N PHE A 43 1.00 -40.93 16.31
CA PHE A 43 -0.42 -40.93 16.72
C PHE A 43 -1.00 -39.58 17.20
N PHE A 44 -0.16 -38.58 17.50
CA PHE A 44 -0.65 -37.28 18.01
C PHE A 44 -0.56 -36.13 16.99
N ALA A 45 0.38 -36.17 16.04
CA ALA A 45 0.59 -35.06 15.11
C ALA A 45 -0.44 -35.02 13.97
N SER A 46 -0.79 -36.17 13.38
CA SER A 46 -1.69 -36.24 12.22
C SER A 46 -3.13 -35.88 12.56
N ASN A 47 -3.63 -36.30 13.73
CA ASN A 47 -5.00 -36.02 14.14
C ASN A 47 -5.20 -34.57 14.60
N LEU A 48 -4.17 -33.96 15.20
CA LEU A 48 -4.24 -32.57 15.64
C LEU A 48 -4.24 -31.62 14.45
N GLU A 49 -3.42 -31.87 13.42
CA GLU A 49 -3.40 -31.04 12.21
C GLU A 49 -4.73 -31.10 11.45
N GLU A 50 -5.33 -32.28 11.30
CA GLU A 50 -6.66 -32.41 10.71
C GLU A 50 -7.74 -31.75 11.56
N GLN A 51 -7.75 -31.95 12.89
CA GLN A 51 -8.71 -31.28 13.77
C GLN A 51 -8.54 -29.77 13.75
N MET A 52 -7.31 -29.26 13.71
CA MET A 52 -7.04 -27.84 13.58
C MET A 52 -7.50 -27.33 12.22
N ARG A 53 -7.27 -28.05 11.10
CA ARG A 53 -7.83 -27.67 9.80
C ARG A 53 -9.34 -27.66 9.80
N LEU A 54 -10.00 -28.61 10.47
CA LEU A 54 -11.46 -28.68 10.57
C LEU A 54 -12.06 -27.52 11.40
N ILE A 55 -11.35 -27.07 12.44
CA ILE A 55 -11.76 -25.95 13.29
C ILE A 55 -11.39 -24.59 12.66
N LEU A 56 -10.30 -24.53 11.90
CA LEU A 56 -9.77 -23.31 11.27
C LEU A 56 -10.26 -23.10 9.83
N THR A 57 -10.96 -24.07 9.22
CA THR A 57 -11.66 -23.86 7.94
C THR A 57 -13.07 -23.37 8.22
N PRO A 58 -13.41 -22.13 7.87
CA PRO A 58 -14.80 -21.67 7.91
C PRO A 58 -15.60 -22.51 6.92
N GLN A 59 -16.46 -23.40 7.42
CA GLN A 59 -17.44 -24.08 6.59
C GLN A 59 -18.57 -23.07 6.35
N ALA A 60 -18.78 -22.68 5.09
CA ALA A 60 -19.93 -21.85 4.71
C ALA A 60 -21.22 -22.62 5.03
N GLY A 61 -21.91 -22.24 6.10
CA GLY A 61 -23.24 -22.77 6.39
C GLY A 61 -24.21 -22.46 5.25
N PRO A 62 -25.29 -23.24 5.07
CA PRO A 62 -26.23 -23.09 3.95
C PRO A 62 -27.01 -21.76 3.91
N ASN A 63 -26.75 -20.84 4.84
CA ASN A 63 -27.27 -19.48 4.84
C ASN A 63 -26.12 -18.49 4.92
N VAL A 64 -25.44 -18.26 3.79
CA VAL A 64 -24.63 -17.05 3.61
C VAL A 64 -25.60 -15.89 3.52
N VAL A 65 -25.88 -15.25 4.65
CA VAL A 65 -26.38 -13.88 4.63
C VAL A 65 -25.20 -13.05 4.14
N THR A 66 -25.18 -12.75 2.85
CA THR A 66 -24.25 -11.77 2.27
C THR A 66 -24.63 -10.43 2.87
N SER A 67 -24.07 -10.08 4.04
CA SER A 67 -24.06 -8.69 4.46
C SER A 67 -23.40 -7.91 3.32
N PRO A 68 -24.05 -6.88 2.74
CA PRO A 68 -23.39 -6.06 1.73
C PRO A 68 -22.06 -5.60 2.32
N GLN A 69 -20.94 -5.95 1.67
CA GLN A 69 -19.67 -5.34 2.04
C GLN A 69 -19.88 -3.82 1.98
N PRO A 70 -19.44 -3.06 3.00
CA PRO A 70 -19.53 -1.61 2.93
C PRO A 70 -18.79 -1.16 1.67
N GLN A 71 -19.54 -0.58 0.72
CA GLN A 71 -18.95 -0.05 -0.50
C GLN A 71 -17.94 1.03 -0.09
N LEU A 72 -16.69 0.84 -0.49
CA LEU A 72 -15.66 1.84 -0.21
C LEU A 72 -16.03 3.11 -0.98
N ARG A 73 -16.10 4.22 -0.25
CA ARG A 73 -16.36 5.55 -0.82
C ARG A 73 -15.07 6.18 -1.31
N ILE A 74 -15.09 6.72 -2.52
CA ILE A 74 -14.00 7.46 -3.16
C ILE A 74 -14.53 8.85 -3.52
N GLY A 75 -13.78 9.90 -3.22
CA GLY A 75 -14.07 11.23 -3.75
C GLY A 75 -13.19 11.54 -4.95
N ILE A 76 -13.77 12.14 -5.98
CA ILE A 76 -13.05 12.69 -7.13
C ILE A 76 -13.38 14.17 -7.21
N VAL A 77 -12.39 15.06 -7.10
CA VAL A 77 -12.56 16.49 -7.31
C VAL A 77 -12.20 16.81 -8.75
N ALA A 78 -13.14 17.41 -9.49
CA ALA A 78 -12.87 17.97 -10.80
C ALA A 78 -12.34 19.39 -10.64
N GLY A 79 -11.02 19.56 -10.81
CA GLY A 79 -10.32 20.81 -10.61
C GLY A 79 -11.01 21.99 -11.30
N HIS A 80 -11.09 23.13 -10.62
CA HIS A 80 -11.72 24.39 -11.08
C HIS A 80 -13.25 24.35 -11.25
N THR A 81 -13.87 23.17 -11.31
CA THR A 81 -15.30 23.02 -11.62
C THR A 81 -16.17 23.76 -10.60
N GLY A 82 -17.05 24.63 -11.09
CA GLY A 82 -17.93 25.44 -10.25
C GLY A 82 -17.26 26.66 -9.62
N ASN A 83 -16.01 26.97 -9.98
CA ASN A 83 -15.27 28.13 -9.46
C ASN A 83 -14.73 29.05 -10.57
N ASP A 84 -13.85 28.53 -11.43
CA ASP A 84 -13.18 29.30 -12.47
C ASP A 84 -12.83 28.41 -13.68
N SER A 85 -12.12 28.95 -14.68
CA SER A 85 -11.77 28.22 -15.91
C SER A 85 -10.51 27.36 -15.82
N GLY A 86 -9.69 27.58 -14.78
CA GLY A 86 -8.28 27.21 -14.77
C GLY A 86 -7.52 27.85 -15.93
N ALA A 87 -6.49 27.17 -16.43
CA ALA A 87 -5.75 27.61 -17.61
C ALA A 87 -6.66 27.70 -18.86
N VAL A 88 -6.46 28.73 -19.68
CA VAL A 88 -7.23 28.96 -20.93
C VAL A 88 -6.29 28.90 -22.12
N CYS A 89 -6.58 27.99 -23.03
CA CYS A 89 -5.85 27.79 -24.27
C CYS A 89 -6.55 28.57 -25.38
N PHE A 90 -5.79 29.39 -26.11
CA PHE A 90 -6.31 30.21 -27.20
C PHE A 90 -5.93 29.63 -28.57
N ASP A 91 -6.82 29.78 -29.55
CA ASP A 91 -6.53 29.49 -30.95
C ASP A 91 -5.61 30.55 -31.57
N GLU A 92 -5.24 30.37 -32.83
CA GLU A 92 -4.40 31.31 -33.58
C GLU A 92 -5.02 32.72 -33.72
N ASN A 93 -6.34 32.84 -33.54
CA ASN A 93 -7.08 34.11 -33.59
C ASN A 93 -7.27 34.76 -32.22
N GLY A 94 -6.70 34.17 -31.16
CA GLY A 94 -6.83 34.65 -29.79
C GLY A 94 -8.21 34.39 -29.16
N GLN A 95 -8.99 33.43 -29.69
CA GLN A 95 -10.25 32.99 -29.10
C GLN A 95 -10.01 31.79 -28.17
N PRO A 96 -10.67 31.72 -26.99
CA PRO A 96 -10.62 30.54 -26.14
C PRO A 96 -11.08 29.29 -26.90
N GLU A 97 -10.23 28.27 -26.94
CA GLU A 97 -10.48 27.00 -27.63
C GLU A 97 -10.70 25.85 -26.63
N LEU A 98 -9.95 25.86 -25.53
CA LEU A 98 -9.97 24.82 -24.51
C LEU A 98 -9.70 25.45 -23.14
N THR A 99 -10.45 25.02 -22.13
CA THR A 99 -10.19 25.40 -20.74
C THR A 99 -9.81 24.19 -19.91
N GLU A 100 -8.99 24.41 -18.89
CA GLU A 100 -8.58 23.37 -17.96
C GLU A 100 -9.78 22.73 -17.26
N VAL A 101 -10.75 23.53 -16.83
CA VAL A 101 -11.97 23.05 -16.16
C VAL A 101 -12.76 22.06 -17.02
N GLU A 102 -12.81 22.26 -18.34
CA GLU A 102 -13.49 21.33 -19.26
C GLU A 102 -12.76 19.99 -19.33
N VAL A 103 -11.42 20.00 -19.42
CA VAL A 103 -10.60 18.80 -19.47
C VAL A 103 -10.65 18.05 -18.14
N ASN A 104 -10.53 18.77 -17.02
CA ASN A 104 -10.60 18.22 -15.67
C ASN A 104 -11.94 17.53 -15.42
N LEU A 105 -13.05 18.20 -15.75
CA LEU A 105 -14.39 17.64 -15.57
C LEU A 105 -14.61 16.42 -16.45
N ASN A 106 -14.13 16.42 -17.70
CA ASN A 106 -14.26 15.28 -18.60
C ASN A 106 -13.51 14.05 -18.05
N ILE A 107 -12.24 14.20 -17.68
CA ILE A 107 -11.43 13.13 -17.08
C ILE A 107 -12.08 12.63 -15.79
N ALA A 108 -12.45 13.55 -14.88
CA ALA A 108 -13.05 13.19 -13.59
C ALA A 108 -14.38 12.45 -13.73
N THR A 109 -15.20 12.80 -14.72
CA THR A 109 -16.45 12.11 -15.04
C THR A 109 -16.17 10.67 -15.50
N LEU A 110 -15.23 10.48 -16.43
CA LEU A 110 -14.87 9.14 -16.91
C LEU A 110 -14.26 8.26 -15.80
N VAL A 111 -13.44 8.85 -14.92
CA VAL A 111 -12.91 8.17 -13.73
C VAL A 111 -14.05 7.75 -12.79
N GLN A 112 -15.00 8.64 -12.53
CA GLN A 112 -16.17 8.33 -11.72
C GLN A 112 -16.96 7.16 -12.31
N GLU A 113 -17.30 7.22 -13.59
CA GLU A 113 -18.05 6.17 -14.30
C GLU A 113 -17.33 4.82 -14.24
N SER A 114 -16.01 4.80 -14.48
CA SER A 114 -15.20 3.58 -14.43
C SER A 114 -15.17 2.96 -13.03
N LEU A 115 -14.98 3.77 -11.99
CA LEU A 115 -14.99 3.30 -10.59
C LEU A 115 -16.39 2.84 -10.14
N VAL A 116 -17.45 3.54 -10.53
CA VAL A 116 -18.85 3.12 -10.25
C VAL A 116 -19.14 1.78 -10.93
N ALA A 117 -18.74 1.61 -12.19
CA ALA A 117 -18.90 0.34 -12.92
C ALA A 117 -18.17 -0.83 -12.25
N LYS A 118 -17.11 -0.56 -11.48
CA LYS A 118 -16.36 -1.55 -10.68
C LYS A 118 -16.92 -1.77 -9.27
N GLY A 119 -18.02 -1.11 -8.92
CA GLY A 119 -18.77 -1.37 -7.67
C GLY A 119 -18.42 -0.47 -6.49
N TYR A 120 -17.67 0.62 -6.70
CA TYR A 120 -17.34 1.60 -5.67
C TYR A 120 -18.44 2.68 -5.54
N GLN A 121 -18.58 3.25 -4.34
CA GLN A 121 -19.35 4.49 -4.17
C GLN A 121 -18.43 5.65 -4.54
N VAL A 122 -18.81 6.47 -5.52
CA VAL A 122 -17.95 7.58 -5.99
C VAL A 122 -18.71 8.88 -5.99
N ASP A 123 -18.22 9.85 -5.22
CA ASP A 123 -18.71 11.21 -5.22
C ASP A 123 -17.84 12.06 -6.16
N LEU A 124 -18.44 12.57 -7.24
CA LEU A 124 -17.85 13.61 -8.07
C LEU A 124 -18.15 14.97 -7.43
N LEU A 125 -17.10 15.75 -7.17
CA LEU A 125 -17.10 16.97 -6.37
C LEU A 125 -16.56 18.13 -7.20
N ASN A 126 -17.16 19.31 -7.01
CA ASN A 126 -16.63 20.58 -7.49
C ASN A 126 -15.40 21.02 -6.68
N GLU A 127 -14.62 21.97 -7.19
CA GLU A 127 -13.41 22.52 -6.56
C GLU A 127 -13.64 22.95 -5.10
N PHE A 128 -14.74 23.68 -4.87
CA PHE A 128 -15.16 24.16 -3.55
C PHE A 128 -16.53 23.57 -3.17
N ASP A 129 -16.67 22.25 -3.33
CA ASP A 129 -17.90 21.56 -2.96
C ASP A 129 -18.14 21.63 -1.44
N THR A 130 -19.32 22.09 -1.04
CA THR A 130 -19.69 22.17 0.39
C THR A 130 -19.63 20.83 1.12
N ARG A 131 -19.64 19.70 0.40
CA ARG A 131 -19.49 18.35 0.95
C ARG A 131 -18.05 18.02 1.39
N LEU A 132 -17.05 18.82 0.98
CA LEU A 132 -15.63 18.60 1.34
C LEU A 132 -15.40 18.75 2.85
N SER A 133 -16.15 19.62 3.52
CA SER A 133 -16.02 19.81 4.97
C SER A 133 -16.33 18.52 5.74
N GLY A 134 -15.31 17.95 6.37
CA GLY A 134 -15.40 16.67 7.08
C GLY A 134 -15.63 15.46 6.16
N TYR A 135 -15.34 15.59 4.86
CA TYR A 135 -15.53 14.51 3.90
C TYR A 135 -14.70 13.29 4.27
N ARG A 136 -15.35 12.12 4.28
CA ARG A 136 -14.75 10.86 4.70
C ARG A 136 -14.86 9.83 3.59
N ALA A 137 -13.70 9.38 3.10
CA ALA A 137 -13.57 8.39 2.05
C ALA A 137 -12.32 7.54 2.28
N VAL A 138 -12.15 6.46 1.52
CA VAL A 138 -10.88 5.71 1.52
C VAL A 138 -9.77 6.49 0.81
N ALA A 139 -10.15 7.25 -0.21
CA ALA A 139 -9.30 8.15 -0.96
C ALA A 139 -10.11 9.34 -1.49
N LEU A 140 -9.46 10.49 -1.61
CA LEU A 140 -9.94 11.67 -2.34
C LEU A 140 -8.85 12.08 -3.34
N VAL A 141 -9.17 12.12 -4.63
CA VAL A 141 -8.22 12.50 -5.68
C VAL A 141 -8.72 13.75 -6.38
N SER A 142 -7.94 14.83 -6.37
CA SER A 142 -8.19 16.01 -7.21
C SER A 142 -7.50 15.88 -8.54
N ILE A 143 -8.22 16.15 -9.63
CA ILE A 143 -7.75 16.03 -11.01
C ILE A 143 -7.67 17.43 -11.62
N HIS A 144 -6.46 17.81 -11.99
CA HIS A 144 -6.13 19.06 -12.66
C HIS A 144 -5.34 18.79 -13.95
N ASN A 145 -5.11 19.84 -14.73
CA ASN A 145 -4.12 19.86 -15.79
C ASN A 145 -3.27 21.12 -15.65
N ASP A 146 -2.01 21.04 -16.04
CA ASP A 146 -1.13 22.19 -15.97
C ASP A 146 -1.38 23.14 -17.16
N SER A 147 -0.50 24.10 -17.33
CA SER A 147 -0.63 25.26 -18.18
C SER A 147 -0.92 24.99 -19.67
N CYS A 148 -1.65 25.94 -20.26
CA CYS A 148 -1.82 26.15 -21.70
C CYS A 148 -0.63 26.89 -22.35
N GLU A 149 0.25 27.48 -21.54
CA GLU A 149 1.40 28.22 -22.03
C GLU A 149 2.52 27.29 -22.49
N TYR A 150 3.13 27.63 -23.63
CA TYR A 150 4.39 27.01 -24.02
C TYR A 150 5.52 27.60 -23.18
N ILE A 151 6.16 26.78 -22.36
CA ILE A 151 7.29 27.17 -21.52
C ILE A 151 8.60 26.73 -22.18
N ASN A 152 8.72 25.42 -22.46
CA ASN A 152 9.82 24.78 -23.16
C ASN A 152 9.39 23.34 -23.56
N GLU A 153 10.26 22.60 -24.24
CA GLU A 153 10.02 21.21 -24.66
C GLU A 153 9.97 20.19 -23.50
N GLU A 154 10.30 20.60 -22.27
CA GLU A 154 10.29 19.75 -21.08
C GLU A 154 8.96 19.89 -20.30
N ALA A 155 8.15 20.91 -20.59
CA ALA A 155 6.83 21.15 -19.99
C ALA A 155 5.77 20.19 -20.55
N THR A 156 6.01 18.90 -20.34
CA THR A 156 5.20 17.75 -20.76
C THR A 156 5.29 16.66 -19.69
N GLY A 157 4.29 15.79 -19.62
CA GLY A 157 4.20 14.74 -18.63
C GLY A 157 3.25 15.11 -17.50
N PHE A 158 3.24 14.30 -16.44
CA PHE A 158 2.22 14.40 -15.39
C PHE A 158 2.85 14.55 -14.01
N LYS A 159 2.08 15.04 -13.05
CA LYS A 159 2.53 15.24 -11.66
C LYS A 159 1.54 14.64 -10.69
N VAL A 160 2.03 14.15 -9.57
CA VAL A 160 1.20 13.60 -8.49
C VAL A 160 1.81 14.00 -7.17
N ALA A 161 0.98 14.52 -6.27
CA ALA A 161 1.40 14.91 -4.93
C ALA A 161 0.36 14.49 -3.89
N ALA A 162 0.80 14.33 -2.65
CA ALA A 162 -0.06 14.15 -1.50
C ALA A 162 -0.04 15.42 -0.62
N SER A 163 -1.02 15.55 0.25
CA SER A 163 -1.05 16.60 1.27
C SER A 163 0.16 16.52 2.20
N LEU A 164 0.78 17.67 2.49
CA LEU A 164 1.78 17.79 3.56
C LEU A 164 1.18 17.60 4.96
N GLU A 165 -0.14 17.78 5.12
CA GLU A 165 -0.86 17.67 6.39
C GLU A 165 -1.40 16.26 6.67
N THR A 166 -1.09 15.29 5.80
CA THR A 166 -1.56 13.91 5.98
C THR A 166 -1.10 13.31 7.29
N ARG A 167 -2.03 12.66 8.01
CA ARG A 167 -1.70 11.94 9.26
C ARG A 167 -1.10 10.55 9.03
N ASP A 168 -1.26 10.01 7.83
CA ASP A 168 -0.76 8.68 7.45
C ASP A 168 0.16 8.79 6.23
N VAL A 169 1.40 9.18 6.49
CA VAL A 169 2.45 9.38 5.48
C VAL A 169 2.67 8.11 4.65
N ASN A 170 2.61 6.93 5.26
CA ASN A 170 2.84 5.66 4.55
C ASN A 170 1.74 5.40 3.53
N ARG A 171 0.47 5.60 3.90
CA ARG A 171 -0.64 5.43 2.95
C ARG A 171 -0.66 6.52 1.89
N ALA A 172 -0.34 7.77 2.25
CA ALA A 172 -0.21 8.86 1.29
C ALA A 172 0.86 8.58 0.24
N GLN A 173 2.07 8.20 0.66
CA GLN A 173 3.16 7.79 -0.23
C GLN A 173 2.77 6.59 -1.09
N ARG A 174 2.00 5.66 -0.54
CA ARG A 174 1.52 4.50 -1.30
C ARG A 174 0.49 4.89 -2.37
N LEU A 175 -0.42 5.81 -2.06
CA LEU A 175 -1.37 6.33 -3.06
C LEU A 175 -0.63 7.03 -4.20
N THR A 176 0.29 7.95 -3.89
CA THR A 176 1.06 8.65 -4.92
C THR A 176 1.93 7.69 -5.74
N ALA A 177 2.58 6.72 -5.12
CA ALA A 177 3.36 5.70 -5.84
C ALA A 177 2.49 4.86 -6.78
N CYS A 178 1.30 4.42 -6.35
CA CYS A 178 0.35 3.69 -7.20
C CYS A 178 -0.13 4.54 -8.38
N MET A 179 -0.48 5.81 -8.12
CA MET A 179 -0.89 6.73 -9.17
C MET A 179 0.24 6.98 -10.17
N THR A 180 1.45 7.28 -9.71
CA THR A 180 2.60 7.48 -10.59
C THR A 180 2.91 6.25 -11.44
N ASP A 181 2.98 5.06 -10.82
CA ASP A 181 3.33 3.84 -11.54
C ASP A 181 2.28 3.47 -12.61
N ARG A 182 0.99 3.42 -12.23
CA ARG A 182 -0.08 3.06 -13.18
C ARG A 182 -0.29 4.12 -14.24
N TYR A 183 -0.20 5.40 -13.87
CA TYR A 183 -0.37 6.47 -14.83
C TYR A 183 0.70 6.42 -15.92
N GLN A 184 1.98 6.31 -15.51
CA GLN A 184 3.10 6.19 -16.43
C GLN A 184 3.03 4.92 -17.30
N GLN A 185 2.63 3.77 -16.74
CA GLN A 185 2.49 2.54 -17.52
C GLN A 185 1.39 2.61 -18.58
N VAL A 186 0.24 3.22 -18.25
CA VAL A 186 -0.91 3.29 -19.15
C VAL A 186 -0.72 4.37 -20.23
N THR A 187 -0.26 5.57 -19.85
CA THR A 187 -0.14 6.71 -20.77
C THR A 187 1.21 6.75 -21.49
N GLY A 188 2.26 6.20 -20.90
CA GLY A 188 3.64 6.36 -21.36
C GLY A 188 4.22 7.76 -21.09
N MET A 189 3.48 8.64 -20.41
CA MET A 189 3.94 9.98 -20.06
C MET A 189 4.98 9.92 -18.94
N THR A 190 5.93 10.85 -18.96
CA THR A 190 6.97 10.95 -17.94
C THR A 190 6.41 11.56 -16.66
N PHE A 191 6.76 11.00 -15.51
CA PHE A 191 6.49 11.63 -14.22
C PHE A 191 7.40 12.86 -14.02
N HIS A 192 6.79 14.05 -13.98
CA HIS A 192 7.48 15.32 -13.91
C HIS A 192 7.70 15.78 -12.46
N ALA A 193 8.48 15.00 -11.71
CA ALA A 193 8.68 15.16 -10.26
C ALA A 193 9.19 16.54 -9.83
N ASN A 194 9.99 17.19 -10.69
CA ASN A 194 10.71 18.44 -10.35
C ASN A 194 9.86 19.70 -10.48
N SER A 195 8.58 19.59 -10.89
CA SER A 195 7.67 20.73 -11.03
C SER A 195 6.42 20.62 -10.15
N ILE A 196 6.45 19.76 -9.13
CA ILE A 196 5.41 19.73 -8.10
C ILE A 196 5.46 21.05 -7.33
N THR A 197 4.34 21.78 -7.29
CA THR A 197 4.25 23.11 -6.67
C THR A 197 3.75 23.03 -5.23
N ALA A 198 3.89 24.13 -4.49
CA ALA A 198 3.30 24.25 -3.16
C ALA A 198 1.77 24.11 -3.21
N ASP A 199 1.13 24.70 -4.22
CA ASP A 199 -0.34 24.66 -4.42
C ASP A 199 -0.86 23.23 -4.56
N MET A 200 -0.05 22.30 -5.11
CA MET A 200 -0.40 20.88 -5.13
C MET A 200 -0.31 20.24 -3.74
N THR A 201 0.72 20.58 -2.95
CA THR A 201 0.98 19.90 -1.67
C THR A 201 0.22 20.50 -0.49
N GLU A 202 -0.21 21.76 -0.63
CA GLU A 202 -0.98 22.58 0.33
C GLU A 202 -2.40 22.87 -0.19
N TYR A 203 -2.88 22.09 -1.16
CA TYR A 203 -4.20 22.23 -1.78
C TYR A 203 -5.33 22.38 -0.74
N HIS A 204 -6.21 23.37 -0.92
CA HIS A 204 -7.14 23.84 0.13
C HIS A 204 -8.01 22.71 0.69
N ALA A 205 -8.52 21.85 -0.20
CA ALA A 205 -9.41 20.76 0.18
C ALA A 205 -8.77 19.80 1.20
N PHE A 206 -7.44 19.71 1.27
CA PHE A 206 -6.76 18.82 2.20
C PHE A 206 -6.93 19.23 3.67
N SER A 207 -7.10 20.52 3.94
CA SER A 207 -7.29 21.04 5.30
C SER A 207 -8.74 20.94 5.81
N GLU A 208 -9.70 20.74 4.89
CA GLU A 208 -11.14 20.80 5.18
C GLU A 208 -11.77 19.42 5.46
N ILE A 209 -11.13 18.35 5.01
CA ILE A 209 -11.67 16.98 5.00
C ILE A 209 -11.37 16.22 6.31
N ASP A 210 -11.95 15.02 6.47
CA ASP A 210 -11.56 14.14 7.57
C ASP A 210 -10.08 13.72 7.43
N PRO A 211 -9.25 13.85 8.47
CA PRO A 211 -7.81 13.61 8.38
C PRO A 211 -7.43 12.13 8.22
N ASN A 212 -8.40 11.20 8.25
CA ASN A 212 -8.19 9.79 7.91
C ASN A 212 -8.46 9.47 6.42
N THR A 213 -9.00 10.42 5.66
CA THR A 213 -9.12 10.32 4.20
C THR A 213 -7.74 10.53 3.59
N ILE A 214 -7.26 9.56 2.79
CA ILE A 214 -5.97 9.67 2.11
C ILE A 214 -6.17 10.49 0.83
N THR A 215 -5.32 11.48 0.60
CA THR A 215 -5.49 12.39 -0.53
C THR A 215 -4.35 12.35 -1.52
N ALA A 216 -4.67 12.62 -2.77
CA ALA A 216 -3.70 13.01 -3.78
C ALA A 216 -4.30 14.09 -4.68
N ILE A 217 -3.42 14.88 -5.28
CA ILE A 217 -3.73 15.71 -6.45
C ILE A 217 -2.90 15.19 -7.60
N ILE A 218 -3.49 15.12 -8.79
CA ILE A 218 -2.81 14.79 -10.03
C ILE A 218 -3.02 15.92 -11.03
N GLU A 219 -1.93 16.38 -11.61
CA GLU A 219 -1.97 17.12 -12.86
C GLU A 219 -1.72 16.12 -13.99
N THR A 220 -2.73 15.85 -14.81
CA THR A 220 -2.71 14.74 -15.77
C THR A 220 -1.84 15.01 -17.01
N GLY A 221 -1.47 16.26 -17.24
CA GLY A 221 -0.62 16.69 -18.35
C GLY A 221 -0.51 18.21 -18.40
N PHE A 222 0.34 18.72 -19.28
CA PHE A 222 0.37 20.14 -19.66
C PHE A 222 -0.55 20.36 -20.87
N LEU A 223 -1.54 21.25 -20.76
CA LEU A 223 -2.52 21.48 -21.83
C LEU A 223 -1.92 21.99 -23.16
N ASN A 224 -0.69 22.50 -23.12
CA ASN A 224 0.06 22.85 -24.33
C ASN A 224 0.58 21.58 -25.05
N LEU A 225 1.65 20.97 -24.54
CA LEU A 225 2.37 19.89 -25.23
C LEU A 225 1.66 18.53 -25.15
N ASP A 226 0.88 18.27 -24.10
CA ASP A 226 0.17 16.99 -23.90
C ASP A 226 -1.28 17.02 -24.41
N ARG A 227 -1.66 18.08 -25.15
CA ARG A 227 -3.06 18.29 -25.57
C ARG A 227 -3.71 17.08 -26.20
N ASP A 228 -3.02 16.41 -27.14
CA ASP A 228 -3.60 15.30 -27.89
C ASP A 228 -4.03 14.13 -26.98
N ILE A 229 -3.20 13.76 -26.01
CA ILE A 229 -3.55 12.66 -25.09
C ILE A 229 -4.68 13.09 -24.13
N LEU A 230 -4.70 14.37 -23.74
CA LEU A 230 -5.72 14.91 -22.84
C LEU A 230 -7.09 15.07 -23.50
N THR A 231 -7.16 15.40 -24.79
CA THR A 231 -8.42 15.70 -25.49
C THR A 231 -8.90 14.59 -26.43
N ASN A 232 -8.00 13.92 -27.14
CA ASN A 232 -8.35 12.88 -28.12
C ASN A 232 -8.20 11.45 -27.56
N GLN A 233 -7.49 11.29 -26.43
CA GLN A 233 -7.29 10.01 -25.76
C GLN A 233 -7.73 10.07 -24.29
N THR A 234 -8.73 10.90 -23.96
CA THR A 234 -9.18 11.13 -22.58
C THR A 234 -9.56 9.84 -21.86
N ASP A 235 -10.15 8.86 -22.55
CA ASP A 235 -10.44 7.53 -21.99
C ASP A 235 -9.20 6.83 -21.44
N ARG A 236 -8.06 6.97 -22.13
CA ARG A 236 -6.77 6.40 -21.71
C ARG A 236 -6.25 7.09 -20.47
N VAL A 237 -6.39 8.41 -20.38
CA VAL A 237 -6.03 9.21 -19.20
C VAL A 237 -6.89 8.83 -18.01
N ALA A 238 -8.21 8.74 -18.19
CA ALA A 238 -9.15 8.35 -17.14
C ALA A 238 -8.92 6.92 -16.65
N GLU A 239 -8.63 5.98 -17.56
CA GLU A 239 -8.26 4.61 -17.18
C GLU A 239 -6.95 4.59 -16.37
N ALA A 240 -5.97 5.40 -16.74
CA ALA A 240 -4.71 5.53 -16.04
C ALA A 240 -4.89 6.01 -14.58
N VAL A 241 -5.72 7.05 -14.38
CA VAL A 241 -6.09 7.53 -13.03
C VAL A 241 -6.85 6.45 -12.26
N THR A 242 -7.82 5.80 -12.90
CA THR A 242 -8.62 4.73 -12.29
C THR A 242 -7.73 3.59 -11.80
N GLN A 243 -6.80 3.10 -12.63
CA GLN A 243 -5.87 2.05 -12.24
C GLN A 243 -4.96 2.47 -11.09
N GLY A 244 -4.52 3.74 -11.06
CA GLY A 244 -3.77 4.29 -9.93
C GLY A 244 -4.53 4.23 -8.61
N ILE A 245 -5.80 4.64 -8.62
CA ILE A 245 -6.68 4.57 -7.44
C ILE A 245 -6.91 3.13 -7.00
N LEU A 246 -7.17 2.22 -7.95
CA LEU A 246 -7.42 0.80 -7.66
C LEU A 246 -6.18 0.09 -7.13
N CYS A 247 -4.99 0.40 -7.66
CA CYS A 247 -3.73 -0.10 -7.12
C CYS A 247 -3.60 0.22 -5.62
N PHE A 248 -3.97 1.44 -5.23
CA PHE A 248 -3.97 1.84 -3.84
C PHE A 248 -5.03 1.07 -3.04
N ILE A 249 -6.28 1.05 -3.49
CA ILE A 249 -7.39 0.43 -2.75
C ILE A 249 -7.19 -1.09 -2.59
N ASN A 250 -6.74 -1.77 -3.63
CA ASN A 250 -6.57 -3.23 -3.66
C ASN A 250 -5.26 -3.71 -3.03
N ASN A 251 -4.48 -2.79 -2.47
CA ASN A 251 -3.16 -3.09 -1.91
C ASN A 251 -2.19 -3.76 -2.91
N GLU A 252 -2.24 -3.36 -4.19
CA GLU A 252 -1.37 -3.91 -5.24
C GLU A 252 0.09 -3.50 -5.03
N SER A 253 1.00 -4.28 -5.62
CA SER A 253 2.42 -3.95 -5.66
C SER A 253 2.70 -2.89 -6.73
N VAL A 254 3.60 -1.97 -6.40
CA VAL A 254 4.23 -1.03 -7.33
C VAL A 254 5.67 -1.48 -7.54
N LEU A 255 6.15 -1.45 -8.78
CA LEU A 255 7.57 -1.69 -9.03
C LEU A 255 8.35 -0.49 -8.51
N PRO A 256 9.50 -0.68 -7.84
CA PRO A 256 10.37 0.45 -7.51
C PRO A 256 10.76 1.16 -8.80
N THR A 257 10.61 2.49 -8.85
CA THR A 257 11.23 3.31 -9.90
C THR A 257 12.71 2.93 -9.97
N ALA A 258 13.17 2.49 -11.14
CA ALA A 258 14.57 2.13 -11.31
C ALA A 258 15.43 3.34 -10.91
N LEU A 259 16.29 3.16 -9.91
CA LEU A 259 17.26 4.18 -9.55
C LEU A 259 18.10 4.47 -10.80
N PRO A 260 18.37 5.76 -11.12
CA PRO A 260 19.29 6.07 -12.20
C PRO A 260 20.61 5.38 -11.89
N THR A 261 21.03 4.46 -12.78
CA THR A 261 22.34 3.84 -12.70
C THR A 261 23.37 4.95 -12.80
N LEU A 262 24.05 5.24 -11.70
CA LEU A 262 25.29 6.00 -11.72
C LEU A 262 26.27 5.16 -12.55
N THR A 263 26.42 5.51 -13.83
CA THR A 263 27.53 5.01 -14.63
C THR A 263 28.82 5.53 -14.01
N PRO A 264 29.80 4.65 -13.74
CA PRO A 264 31.07 5.00 -13.11
C PRO A 264 31.92 5.94 -13.97
#